data_AF-A0A2G2LQL2-F1
#
_entry.id   AF-A0A2G2LQL2-F1
#
_cell.length_a   1.000
_cell.length_b   1.000
_cell.length_c   1.000
_cell.angle_alpha   90.00
_cell.angle_beta   90.00
_cell.angle_gamma   90.00
#
_symmetry.space_group_name_H-M   'P 1'
#
loop_
_entity.id
_entity.type
_entity.pdbx_description
1 polymer ?
#
loop_
_entity_poly.entity_id
_entity_poly.type
_entity_poly.pdbx_seq_one_letter_code
_entity_poly.pdbx_strand_id
1 'polypeptide(L)'
;MKNLLTITSAVAIAFLSTTAIADGHQEKTEKKKANPMIMLMGKTSPMPVFMPILVKKADQLGLSKEQQDELAKWRTEHMAPALKLATEIIDGDKAIKQAALDDKPVAEIEDMIAIVLEKRSKMANTMLTCRENSKRILTESQWDQVVALYGEMQDKHNHGHKH
;
A
#
# COMPACT_ATOMS: atom_id res chain seq x y z
N MET A 1 -77.79 -22.79 6.90
CA MET A 1 -78.66 -21.95 6.05
C MET A 1 -77.75 -21.09 5.19
N LYS A 2 -77.51 -21.50 3.93
CA LYS A 2 -77.98 -20.86 2.69
C LYS A 2 -77.35 -19.49 2.41
N ASN A 3 -76.40 -19.48 1.46
CA ASN A 3 -76.46 -18.75 0.16
C ASN A 3 -75.82 -17.34 0.28
N LEU A 4 -75.17 -16.71 -0.71
CA LEU A 4 -75.04 -16.91 -2.15
C LEU A 4 -73.81 -16.11 -2.67
N LEU A 5 -73.27 -16.55 -3.81
CA LEU A 5 -72.27 -15.91 -4.67
C LEU A 5 -72.54 -14.42 -4.98
N THR A 6 -71.47 -13.66 -5.26
CA THR A 6 -71.32 -12.99 -6.58
C THR A 6 -69.86 -12.74 -6.94
N ILE A 7 -69.58 -12.93 -8.23
CA ILE A 7 -68.30 -12.89 -8.94
C ILE A 7 -68.13 -11.50 -9.56
N THR A 8 -66.92 -10.95 -9.55
CA THR A 8 -66.48 -10.01 -10.61
C THR A 8 -65.01 -10.28 -10.95
N SER A 9 -64.81 -10.85 -12.14
CA SER A 9 -63.53 -11.00 -12.82
C SER A 9 -62.96 -9.64 -13.23
N ALA A 10 -61.64 -9.46 -13.12
CA ALA A 10 -60.90 -8.54 -13.97
C ALA A 10 -59.57 -9.18 -14.36
N VAL A 11 -59.45 -9.40 -15.66
CA VAL A 11 -58.30 -9.94 -16.40
C VAL A 11 -57.19 -8.91 -16.43
N ALA A 12 -55.94 -9.32 -16.14
CA ALA A 12 -54.76 -8.51 -16.41
C ALA A 12 -53.68 -9.35 -17.12
N ILE A 13 -53.76 -9.24 -18.44
CA ILE A 13 -52.82 -9.48 -19.53
C ILE A 13 -51.35 -9.67 -19.10
N ALA A 14 -50.79 -10.84 -19.45
CA ALA A 14 -49.36 -11.10 -19.43
C ALA A 14 -48.68 -10.43 -20.64
N PHE A 15 -47.76 -9.49 -20.39
CA PHE A 15 -46.80 -9.03 -21.39
C PHE A 15 -45.48 -9.79 -21.19
N LEU A 16 -45.22 -10.72 -22.09
CA LEU A 16 -43.87 -11.22 -22.37
C LEU A 16 -43.13 -10.15 -23.16
N SER A 17 -42.07 -9.60 -22.57
CA SER A 17 -41.06 -8.81 -23.29
C SER A 17 -39.73 -9.52 -23.13
N THR A 18 -39.29 -10.18 -24.20
CA THR A 18 -37.92 -10.63 -24.39
C THR A 18 -37.02 -9.42 -24.62
N THR A 19 -36.01 -9.26 -23.76
CA THR A 19 -34.79 -8.52 -24.12
C THR A 19 -33.58 -9.35 -23.76
N ALA A 20 -32.84 -9.71 -24.80
CA ALA A 20 -31.54 -10.34 -24.75
C ALA A 20 -30.44 -9.29 -24.47
N ILE A 21 -29.34 -9.77 -23.87
CA ILE A 21 -27.96 -9.26 -23.92
C ILE A 21 -27.71 -7.88 -23.28
N ALA A 22 -27.00 -7.90 -22.15
CA ALA A 22 -25.68 -7.28 -22.04
C ALA A 22 -25.04 -7.70 -20.71
N ASP A 23 -23.98 -8.52 -20.79
CA ASP A 23 -23.00 -8.69 -19.73
C ASP A 23 -22.35 -7.35 -19.43
N GLY A 24 -22.96 -6.59 -18.53
CA GLY A 24 -22.36 -5.44 -17.89
C GLY A 24 -21.47 -5.91 -16.75
N HIS A 25 -20.28 -6.41 -17.07
CA HIS A 25 -19.20 -6.53 -16.10
C HIS A 25 -18.83 -5.10 -15.67
N GLN A 26 -19.50 -4.58 -14.63
CA GLN A 26 -19.04 -3.39 -13.93
C GLN A 26 -17.78 -3.76 -13.16
N GLU A 27 -16.64 -3.66 -13.84
CA GLU A 27 -15.34 -3.55 -13.18
C GLU A 27 -15.35 -2.25 -12.38
N LYS A 28 -15.80 -2.36 -11.11
CA LYS A 28 -15.52 -1.35 -10.10
C LYS A 28 -14.00 -1.29 -9.99
N THR A 29 -13.39 -0.33 -10.67
CA THR A 29 -12.02 0.11 -10.41
C THR A 29 -11.99 0.76 -9.02
N GLU A 30 -12.09 -0.06 -7.98
CA GLU A 30 -11.73 0.36 -6.64
C GLU A 30 -10.27 0.80 -6.70
N LYS A 31 -10.05 2.12 -6.56
CA LYS A 31 -8.72 2.69 -6.32
C LYS A 31 -8.14 1.98 -5.09
N LYS A 32 -7.33 0.95 -5.32
CA LYS A 32 -6.70 0.13 -4.28
C LYS A 32 -5.78 1.05 -3.47
N LYS A 33 -6.31 1.60 -2.38
CA LYS A 33 -5.56 2.50 -1.48
C LYS A 33 -4.24 1.83 -1.12
N ALA A 34 -3.14 2.59 -1.21
CA ALA A 34 -1.83 2.09 -0.81
C ALA A 34 -1.93 1.55 0.63
N ASN A 35 -1.33 0.38 0.89
CA ASN A 35 -1.36 -0.21 2.23
C ASN A 35 -0.74 0.83 3.19
N PRO A 36 -1.48 1.30 4.20
CA PRO A 36 -1.05 2.39 5.07
C PRO A 36 0.31 2.13 5.73
N MET A 37 0.65 0.85 5.97
CA MET A 37 1.91 0.44 6.60
C MET A 37 3.14 0.73 5.72
N ILE A 38 3.03 0.53 4.40
CA ILE A 38 4.13 0.80 3.45
C ILE A 38 4.40 2.31 3.33
N MET A 39 3.35 3.13 3.46
CA MET A 39 3.52 4.59 3.42
C MET A 39 4.31 5.12 4.62
N LEU A 40 4.26 4.46 5.78
CA LEU A 40 5.01 4.87 6.97
C LEU A 40 6.52 4.70 6.76
N MET A 41 6.94 3.60 6.14
CA MET A 41 8.35 3.35 5.83
C MET A 41 8.90 4.36 4.83
N GLY A 42 8.15 4.66 3.77
CA GLY A 42 8.57 5.65 2.77
C GLY A 42 8.62 7.10 3.29
N LYS A 43 7.89 7.41 4.37
CA LYS A 43 7.96 8.73 5.03
C LYS A 43 9.12 8.87 6.01
N THR A 44 9.68 7.75 6.48
CA THR A 44 10.69 7.72 7.55
C THR A 44 12.09 7.41 7.04
N SER A 45 12.22 7.05 5.77
CA SER A 45 13.50 6.77 5.10
C SER A 45 13.67 7.64 3.85
N PRO A 46 14.87 8.16 3.58
CA PRO A 46 15.18 8.75 2.27
C PRO A 46 15.34 7.69 1.17
N MET A 47 15.38 6.40 1.53
CA MET A 47 15.58 5.31 0.59
C MET A 47 14.26 4.84 -0.03
N PRO A 48 14.27 4.40 -1.29
CA PRO A 48 13.11 3.83 -1.95
C PRO A 48 12.64 2.53 -1.28
N VAL A 49 11.31 2.34 -1.24
CA VAL A 49 10.67 1.12 -0.75
C VAL A 49 10.22 0.29 -1.96
N PHE A 50 10.99 -0.74 -2.33
CA PHE A 50 10.75 -1.53 -3.57
C PHE A 50 9.79 -2.71 -3.42
N MET A 51 9.65 -3.28 -2.22
CA MET A 51 8.77 -4.44 -1.96
C MET A 51 7.33 -4.31 -2.50
N PRO A 52 6.67 -3.13 -2.46
CA PRO A 52 5.35 -2.97 -3.02
C PRO A 52 5.32 -3.20 -4.53
N ILE A 53 6.34 -2.78 -5.28
CA ILE A 53 6.46 -3.02 -6.72
C ILE A 53 6.65 -4.51 -6.94
N LEU A 54 7.63 -5.09 -6.26
CA LEU A 54 8.02 -6.50 -6.43
C LEU A 54 6.87 -7.48 -6.16
N VAL A 55 5.97 -7.14 -5.24
CA VAL A 55 4.78 -7.96 -4.96
C VAL A 55 3.63 -7.63 -5.90
N LYS A 56 3.32 -6.35 -6.14
CA LYS A 56 2.12 -5.96 -6.91
C LYS A 56 2.30 -6.09 -8.42
N LYS A 57 3.54 -6.08 -8.89
CA LYS A 57 3.94 -6.09 -10.30
C LYS A 57 4.72 -7.35 -10.66
N ALA A 58 4.65 -8.40 -9.85
CA ALA A 58 5.39 -9.64 -10.06
C ALA A 58 5.19 -10.22 -11.48
N ASP A 59 3.94 -10.29 -11.94
CA ASP A 59 3.61 -10.79 -13.29
C ASP A 59 4.17 -9.88 -14.39
N GLN A 60 4.06 -8.56 -14.22
CA GLN A 60 4.59 -7.56 -15.15
C GLN A 60 6.12 -7.64 -15.25
N LEU A 61 6.79 -7.94 -14.13
CA LEU A 61 8.23 -8.13 -14.03
C LEU A 61 8.67 -9.53 -14.50
N GLY A 62 7.73 -10.43 -14.81
CA GLY A 62 8.04 -11.81 -15.18
C GLY A 62 8.78 -12.57 -14.08
N LEU A 63 8.45 -12.34 -12.80
CA LEU A 63 9.11 -13.03 -11.68
C LEU A 63 8.73 -14.51 -11.67
N SER A 64 9.74 -15.39 -11.59
CA SER A 64 9.50 -16.83 -11.43
C SER A 64 8.87 -17.13 -10.06
N LYS A 65 8.30 -18.33 -9.91
CA LYS A 65 7.72 -18.75 -8.64
C LYS A 65 8.76 -18.76 -7.53
N GLU A 66 9.97 -19.20 -7.83
CA GLU A 66 11.11 -19.26 -6.91
C GLU A 66 11.51 -17.85 -6.44
N GLN A 67 11.60 -16.90 -7.36
CA GLN A 67 11.90 -15.50 -7.02
C GLN A 67 10.82 -14.89 -6.13
N GLN A 68 9.54 -15.15 -6.44
CA GLN A 68 8.42 -14.68 -5.63
C GLN A 68 8.45 -15.28 -4.22
N ASP A 69 8.79 -16.56 -4.08
CA ASP A 69 8.89 -17.24 -2.79
C ASP A 69 10.04 -16.71 -1.94
N GLU A 70 11.21 -16.46 -2.54
CA GLU A 70 12.35 -15.84 -1.84
C GLU A 70 11.99 -14.43 -1.35
N LEU A 71 11.34 -13.63 -2.19
CA LEU A 71 10.88 -12.28 -1.82
C LEU A 71 9.81 -12.33 -0.72
N ALA A 72 8.90 -13.30 -0.77
CA ALA A 72 7.87 -13.48 0.26
C ALA A 72 8.47 -13.89 1.61
N LYS A 73 9.46 -14.79 1.60
CA LYS A 73 10.21 -15.18 2.80
C LYS A 73 10.92 -13.97 3.40
N TRP A 74 11.70 -13.24 2.59
CA TRP A 74 12.38 -12.03 3.02
C TRP A 74 11.42 -11.01 3.64
N ARG A 75 10.28 -10.77 2.98
CA ARG A 75 9.26 -9.87 3.48
C ARG A 75 8.71 -10.31 4.85
N THR A 76 8.47 -11.59 5.04
CA THR A 76 7.94 -12.12 6.31
C THR A 76 8.90 -11.88 7.47
N GLU A 77 10.20 -12.03 7.22
CA GLU A 77 11.25 -11.86 8.23
C GLU A 77 11.52 -10.38 8.56
N HIS A 78 11.45 -9.50 7.57
CA HIS A 78 11.94 -8.12 7.71
C HIS A 78 10.84 -7.04 7.80
N MET A 79 9.62 -7.31 7.35
CA MET A 79 8.57 -6.28 7.30
C MET A 79 8.12 -5.84 8.68
N ALA A 80 7.85 -6.77 9.62
CA ALA A 80 7.35 -6.40 10.95
C ALA A 80 8.36 -5.56 11.75
N PRO A 81 9.68 -5.91 11.81
CA PRO A 81 10.68 -5.05 12.44
C PRO A 81 10.78 -3.67 11.79
N ALA A 82 10.74 -3.60 10.46
CA ALA A 82 10.81 -2.32 9.75
C ALA A 82 9.59 -1.43 10.06
N LEU A 83 8.39 -2.00 10.10
CA LEU A 83 7.18 -1.26 10.45
C LEU A 83 7.21 -0.74 11.89
N LYS A 84 7.69 -1.56 12.84
CA LYS A 84 7.90 -1.12 14.22
C LYS A 84 8.84 0.08 14.28
N LEU A 85 9.98 0.00 13.58
CA LEU A 85 10.96 1.09 13.53
C LEU A 85 10.39 2.37 12.90
N ALA A 86 9.57 2.25 11.85
CA ALA A 86 8.88 3.41 11.25
C ALA A 86 7.94 4.09 12.24
N THR A 87 7.16 3.30 12.99
CA THR A 87 6.27 3.81 14.04
C THR A 87 7.05 4.53 15.14
N GLU A 88 8.15 3.93 15.62
CA GLU A 88 9.01 4.55 16.64
C GLU A 88 9.60 5.89 16.18
N ILE A 89 9.98 6.02 14.90
CA ILE A 89 10.45 7.30 14.33
C ILE A 89 9.31 8.34 14.35
N ILE A 90 8.13 7.95 13.88
CA ILE A 90 6.97 8.87 13.79
C ILE A 90 6.54 9.33 15.18
N ASP A 91 6.49 8.43 16.16
CA ASP A 91 6.11 8.78 17.52
C ASP A 91 7.20 9.60 18.21
N GLY A 92 8.48 9.32 17.95
CA GLY A 92 9.59 10.17 18.38
C GLY A 92 9.50 11.59 17.81
N ASP A 93 9.18 11.74 16.52
CA ASP A 93 8.96 13.05 15.90
C ASP A 93 7.81 13.83 16.55
N LYS A 94 6.72 13.14 16.93
CA LYS A 94 5.62 13.78 17.67
C LYS A 94 6.07 14.20 19.08
N ALA A 95 6.85 13.35 19.76
CA ALA A 95 7.35 13.64 21.10
C ALA A 95 8.29 14.85 21.11
N ILE A 96 9.20 14.95 20.13
CA ILE A 96 10.09 16.11 19.96
C ILE A 96 9.28 17.40 19.77
N LYS A 97 8.26 17.36 18.90
CA LYS A 97 7.36 18.51 18.68
C LYS A 97 6.65 18.91 19.95
N GLN A 98 6.13 17.95 20.70
CA GLN A 98 5.43 18.22 21.95
C GLN A 98 6.39 18.78 23.01
N ALA A 99 7.58 18.23 23.14
CA ALA A 99 8.61 18.72 24.07
C ALA A 99 8.96 20.20 23.80
N ALA A 100 9.06 20.58 22.53
CA ALA A 100 9.28 21.98 22.14
C ALA A 100 8.09 22.89 22.50
N LEU A 101 6.85 22.39 22.38
CA LEU A 101 5.65 23.14 22.78
C LEU A 101 5.50 23.26 24.30
N ASP A 102 6.02 22.28 25.04
CA ASP A 102 6.01 22.23 26.50
C ASP A 102 7.21 22.98 27.13
N ASP A 103 7.97 23.75 26.33
CA ASP A 103 9.15 24.53 26.74
C ASP A 103 10.20 23.68 27.48
N LYS A 104 10.41 22.43 27.02
CA LYS A 104 11.47 21.56 27.56
C LYS A 104 12.86 22.15 27.29
N PRO A 105 13.86 21.90 28.17
CA PRO A 105 15.22 22.34 27.95
C PRO A 105 15.76 21.86 26.60
N VAL A 106 16.51 22.73 25.90
CA VAL A 106 17.10 22.41 24.59
C VAL A 106 17.89 21.12 24.61
N ALA A 107 18.71 20.90 25.65
CA ALA A 107 19.50 19.68 25.79
C ALA A 107 18.65 18.40 25.83
N GLU A 108 17.48 18.42 26.50
CA GLU A 108 16.56 17.27 26.51
C GLU A 108 15.99 17.00 25.11
N ILE A 109 15.65 18.07 24.38
CA ILE A 109 15.13 17.96 23.01
C ILE A 109 16.22 17.43 22.06
N GLU A 110 17.46 17.88 22.23
CA GLU A 110 18.62 17.41 21.45
C GLU A 110 18.87 15.91 21.65
N ASP A 111 18.78 15.41 22.90
CA ASP A 111 18.88 13.98 23.20
C ASP A 111 17.76 13.17 22.51
N MET A 112 16.52 13.68 22.52
CA MET A 112 15.40 13.06 21.80
C MET A 112 15.64 13.02 20.29
N ILE A 113 16.15 14.12 19.72
CA ILE A 113 16.50 14.21 18.29
C ILE A 113 17.57 13.15 17.95
N ALA A 114 18.62 13.03 18.76
CA ALA A 114 19.69 12.05 18.53
C ALA A 114 19.15 10.62 18.48
N ILE A 115 18.23 10.27 19.39
CA ILE A 115 17.58 8.95 19.43
C ILE A 115 16.77 8.67 18.16
N VAL A 116 16.06 9.66 17.62
CA VAL A 116 15.29 9.51 16.37
C VAL A 116 16.21 9.42 15.16
N LEU A 117 17.31 10.19 15.13
CA LEU A 117 18.31 10.11 14.05
C LEU A 117 18.97 8.73 13.96
N GLU A 118 19.29 8.11 15.10
CA GLU A 118 19.80 6.74 15.14
C GLU A 118 18.81 5.76 14.51
N LYS A 119 17.52 5.90 14.81
CA LYS A 119 16.45 5.06 14.24
C LYS A 119 16.29 5.29 12.73
N ARG A 120 16.37 6.53 12.26
CA ARG A 120 16.37 6.84 10.81
C ARG A 120 17.54 6.19 10.08
N SER A 121 18.74 6.21 10.68
CA SER A 121 19.90 5.51 10.13
C SER A 121 19.65 4.00 10.03
N LYS A 122 19.13 3.38 11.09
CA LYS A 122 18.73 1.95 11.08
C LYS A 122 17.69 1.65 10.00
N MET A 123 16.72 2.55 9.79
CA MET A 123 15.70 2.41 8.75
C MET A 123 16.32 2.48 7.35
N ALA A 124 17.18 3.48 7.09
CA ALA A 124 17.88 3.60 5.82
C ALA A 124 18.72 2.35 5.50
N ASN A 125 19.45 1.82 6.49
CA ASN A 125 20.19 0.57 6.35
C ASN A 125 19.27 -0.62 6.05
N THR A 126 18.11 -0.71 6.72
CA THR A 126 17.12 -1.76 6.43
C THR A 126 16.63 -1.69 4.99
N MET A 127 16.42 -0.49 4.44
CA MET A 127 15.98 -0.30 3.06
C MET A 127 17.10 -0.63 2.05
N LEU A 128 18.35 -0.29 2.37
CA LEU A 128 19.52 -0.71 1.58
C LEU A 128 19.65 -2.23 1.52
N THR A 129 19.50 -2.93 2.65
CA THR A 129 19.53 -4.40 2.66
C THR A 129 18.39 -5.00 1.82
N CYS A 130 17.18 -4.40 1.87
CA CYS A 130 16.07 -4.82 1.00
C CYS A 130 16.42 -4.64 -0.49
N ARG A 131 17.10 -3.55 -0.87
CA ARG A 131 17.60 -3.33 -2.22
C ARG A 131 18.60 -4.41 -2.62
N GLU A 132 19.62 -4.67 -1.81
CA GLU A 132 20.64 -5.69 -2.12
C GLU A 132 20.03 -7.08 -2.25
N ASN A 133 19.11 -7.46 -1.36
CA ASN A 133 18.41 -8.72 -1.46
C ASN A 133 17.58 -8.82 -2.75
N SER A 134 16.91 -7.72 -3.15
CA SER A 134 16.17 -7.67 -4.41
C SER A 134 17.10 -7.87 -5.61
N LYS A 135 18.24 -7.17 -5.64
CA LYS A 135 19.25 -7.33 -6.71
C LYS A 135 19.85 -8.73 -6.78
N ARG A 136 19.95 -9.44 -5.65
CA ARG A 136 20.43 -10.83 -5.59
C ARG A 136 19.43 -11.81 -6.22
N ILE A 137 18.13 -11.58 -5.99
CA ILE A 137 17.05 -12.49 -6.45
C ILE A 137 16.71 -12.26 -7.92
N LEU A 138 16.76 -11.01 -8.35
CA LEU A 138 16.31 -10.59 -9.68
C LEU A 138 17.44 -10.68 -10.70
N THR A 139 17.05 -10.84 -11.97
CA THR A 139 17.98 -10.55 -13.08
C THR A 139 18.21 -9.05 -13.20
N GLU A 140 19.27 -8.65 -13.89
CA GLU A 140 19.57 -7.24 -14.17
C GLU A 140 18.40 -6.55 -14.89
N SER A 141 17.84 -7.21 -15.93
CA SER A 141 16.69 -6.67 -16.67
C SER A 141 15.44 -6.50 -15.79
N GLN A 142 15.17 -7.43 -14.87
CA GLN A 142 14.06 -7.29 -13.92
C GLN A 142 14.31 -6.13 -12.95
N TRP A 143 15.54 -5.95 -12.49
CA TRP A 143 15.90 -4.85 -11.61
C TRP A 143 15.73 -3.48 -12.28
N ASP A 144 16.15 -3.33 -13.54
CA ASP A 144 15.98 -2.09 -14.29
C ASP A 144 14.50 -1.72 -14.45
N GLN A 145 13.63 -2.71 -14.70
CA GLN A 145 12.18 -2.51 -14.74
C GLN A 145 11.62 -2.05 -13.38
N VAL A 146 12.13 -2.59 -12.27
CA VAL A 146 11.73 -2.15 -10.92
C VAL A 146 12.09 -0.68 -10.69
N VAL A 147 13.28 -0.25 -11.12
CA VAL A 147 13.72 1.15 -11.00
C VAL A 147 12.85 2.07 -11.86
N ALA A 148 12.55 1.68 -13.11
CA ALA A 148 11.67 2.45 -13.98
C ALA A 148 10.25 2.59 -13.39
N LEU A 149 9.66 1.48 -12.92
CA LEU A 149 8.35 1.48 -12.26
C LEU A 149 8.34 2.35 -10.99
N TYR A 150 9.45 2.40 -10.26
CA TYR A 150 9.58 3.26 -9.09
C TYR A 150 9.56 4.75 -9.48
N GLY A 151 10.32 5.13 -10.52
CA GLY A 151 10.32 6.50 -11.05
C GLY A 151 8.92 6.97 -11.49
N GLU A 152 8.21 6.15 -12.25
CA GLU A 152 6.84 6.48 -12.69
C GLU A 152 5.87 6.70 -11.52
N MET A 153 6.00 5.94 -10.43
CA MET A 153 5.16 6.13 -9.25
C MET A 153 5.47 7.46 -8.55
N GLN A 154 6.73 7.87 -8.50
CA GLN A 154 7.11 9.16 -7.90
C GLN A 154 6.56 10.33 -8.73
N ASP A 155 6.66 10.27 -10.06
CA ASP A 155 6.16 11.32 -10.95
C ASP A 155 4.63 11.49 -10.84
N LYS A 156 3.89 10.37 -10.76
CA LYS A 156 2.43 10.38 -10.54
C LYS A 156 2.05 11.02 -9.21
N HIS A 157 2.83 10.78 -8.16
CA HIS A 157 2.60 11.42 -6.85
C HIS A 157 2.88 12.93 -6.88
N ASN A 158 3.92 13.38 -7.61
CA ASN A 158 4.30 14.78 -7.69
C ASN A 158 3.37 15.62 -8.58
N HIS A 159 2.71 15.02 -9.57
CA HIS A 159 1.79 15.72 -10.47
C HIS A 159 0.31 15.63 -10.09
N GLY A 160 -0.05 14.74 -9.15
CA GLY A 160 -1.42 14.57 -8.64
C GLY A 160 -1.91 15.63 -7.64
N HIS A 161 -1.10 16.65 -7.33
CA HIS A 161 -1.48 17.76 -6.43
C HIS A 161 -1.95 19.03 -7.14
N LYS A 162 -2.21 18.96 -8.46
CA LYS A 162 -2.87 20.04 -9.19
C LYS A 162 -4.35 19.75 -9.40
N HIS A 163 -5.18 19.86 -8.37
CA HIS A 163 -6.63 20.10 -8.49
C HIS A 163 -7.15 20.82 -7.26
#